data_AF-A0A537UD96-F1
#
_entry.id   AF-A0A537UD96-F1
#
_cell.length_a   1.000
_cell.length_b   1.000
_cell.length_c   1.000
_cell.angle_alpha   90.00
_cell.angle_beta   90.00
_cell.angle_gamma   90.00
#
_symmetry.space_group_name_H-M   'P 1'
#
loop_
_entity.id
_entity.type
_entity.pdbx_description
1 polymer ?
#
loop_
_entity_poly.entity_id
_entity_poly.type
_entity_poly.pdbx_seq_one_letter_code
_entity_poly.pdbx_strand_id
1 'polypeptide(L)'
;FLTTMLDFTQAGEIALLIDEQSVAAREQTIGGGGILPGRELAFVFSTLRGNDLIWPYVVGNYLEGRQPDAFDILYWNADSTNLPGPMYCWYVRNTYLENNLRIPGQTTQCGIRVDLSAIDAATYVLASREDHIVPWQTAYRTTQLVSGDTRFVLAASGHIAGVINPAARNKRNYWSEGEQGKRAERWLETAREVPGSWWSDWSAWLRSHAGTPVRARTRLGSTAFPEIEPAPGRYVTVRAA
;
A
#
# COMPACT_ATOMS: atom_id res chain seq x y z
N PHE A 1 -1.25 -8.87 -1.43
CA PHE A 1 -1.32 -7.44 -1.75
C PHE A 1 -2.18 -6.73 -0.72
N LEU A 2 -1.61 -5.77 0.02
CA LEU A 2 -2.35 -4.97 1.01
C LEU A 2 -2.32 -3.52 0.54
N THR A 3 -3.46 -2.99 0.12
CA THR A 3 -3.59 -1.61 -0.35
C THR A 3 -2.58 -1.29 -1.44
N THR A 4 -2.56 -2.15 -2.47
CA THR A 4 -1.56 -2.13 -3.54
C THR A 4 -2.23 -1.89 -4.88
N MET A 5 -1.61 -1.06 -5.73
CA MET A 5 -1.99 -0.90 -7.14
C MET A 5 -1.03 -1.68 -8.02
N LEU A 6 -1.57 -2.52 -8.92
CA LEU A 6 -0.82 -3.16 -10.01
C LEU A 6 -1.30 -2.68 -11.39
N ASP A 7 -2.56 -2.29 -11.50
CA ASP A 7 -3.09 -1.47 -12.60
C ASP A 7 -3.30 -0.06 -12.04
N PHE A 8 -2.79 0.98 -12.70
CA PHE A 8 -2.88 2.39 -12.28
C PHE A 8 -3.90 3.19 -13.10
N THR A 9 -4.81 2.54 -13.83
CA THR A 9 -5.81 3.20 -14.70
C THR A 9 -6.67 4.23 -13.94
N GLN A 10 -6.93 3.99 -12.65
CA GLN A 10 -7.67 4.90 -11.77
C GLN A 10 -6.87 5.11 -10.47
N ALA A 11 -5.67 5.66 -10.57
CA ALA A 11 -4.71 5.81 -9.46
C ALA A 11 -5.06 6.91 -8.43
N GLY A 12 -6.32 7.34 -8.36
CA GLY A 12 -6.81 8.31 -7.39
C GLY A 12 -6.28 9.73 -7.62
N GLU A 13 -6.34 10.54 -6.57
CA GLU A 13 -5.99 11.97 -6.62
C GLU A 13 -4.50 12.21 -6.91
N ILE A 14 -3.63 11.24 -6.63
CA ILE A 14 -2.19 11.31 -6.94
C ILE A 14 -1.96 11.50 -8.44
N ALA A 15 -2.78 10.87 -9.28
CA ALA A 15 -2.64 10.98 -10.73
C ALA A 15 -2.83 12.43 -11.23
N LEU A 16 -3.53 13.28 -10.49
CA LEU A 16 -3.72 14.70 -10.83
C LEU A 16 -2.44 15.52 -10.66
N LEU A 17 -1.47 15.02 -9.91
CA LEU A 17 -0.19 15.68 -9.63
C LEU A 17 0.94 15.20 -10.56
N ILE A 18 0.62 14.33 -11.52
CA ILE A 18 1.60 13.67 -12.38
C ILE A 18 1.28 13.98 -13.84
N ASP A 19 2.23 14.62 -14.50
CA ASP A 19 2.18 14.91 -15.93
C ASP A 19 3.54 14.63 -16.61
N GLU A 20 3.52 14.48 -17.94
CA GLU A 20 4.72 14.15 -18.73
C GLU A 20 5.87 15.14 -18.52
N GLN A 21 5.59 16.44 -18.40
CA GLN A 21 6.63 17.46 -18.23
C GLN A 21 7.30 17.32 -16.85
N SER A 22 6.49 17.12 -15.80
CA SER A 22 6.99 16.90 -14.45
C SER A 22 7.87 15.65 -14.34
N VAL A 23 7.48 14.55 -15.01
CA VAL A 23 8.22 13.29 -15.00
C VAL A 23 9.52 13.41 -15.81
N ALA A 24 9.46 13.96 -17.02
CA ALA A 24 10.64 14.18 -17.86
C ALA A 24 11.68 15.07 -17.17
N ALA A 25 11.25 16.11 -16.45
CA ALA A 25 12.15 16.96 -15.67
C ALA A 25 12.86 16.18 -14.54
N ARG A 26 12.17 15.23 -13.89
CA ARG A 26 12.79 14.35 -12.88
C ARG A 26 13.75 13.36 -13.50
N GLU A 27 13.42 12.80 -14.66
CA GLU A 27 14.32 11.89 -15.37
C GLU A 27 15.63 12.58 -15.77
N GLN A 28 15.56 13.83 -16.21
CA GLN A 28 16.74 14.63 -16.55
C GLN A 28 17.59 14.99 -15.31
N THR A 29 16.98 15.19 -14.15
CA THR A 29 17.67 15.68 -12.94
C THR A 29 18.15 14.57 -12.00
N ILE A 30 17.32 13.56 -11.76
CA ILE A 30 17.58 12.46 -10.82
C ILE A 30 17.45 11.07 -11.46
N GLY A 31 17.13 10.97 -12.75
CA GLY A 31 16.93 9.67 -13.43
C GLY A 31 18.23 8.91 -13.71
N GLY A 32 19.35 9.61 -13.94
CA GLY A 32 20.68 9.02 -14.13
C GLY A 32 21.43 8.71 -12.83
N GLY A 33 20.85 9.03 -11.67
CA GLY A 33 21.47 8.97 -10.34
C GLY A 33 20.92 10.05 -9.43
N GLY A 34 21.32 10.07 -8.16
CA GLY A 34 20.81 11.03 -7.19
C GLY A 34 19.64 10.50 -6.37
N ILE A 35 18.98 11.40 -5.65
CA ILE A 35 18.01 11.10 -4.59
C ILE A 35 16.78 12.00 -4.73
N LEU A 36 15.59 11.43 -4.62
CA LEU A 36 14.39 12.18 -4.29
C LEU A 36 14.32 12.37 -2.76
N PRO A 37 14.37 13.61 -2.25
CA PRO A 37 14.25 13.89 -0.83
C PRO A 37 12.88 13.48 -0.28
N GLY A 38 12.85 12.85 0.90
CA GLY A 38 11.63 12.36 1.54
C GLY A 38 10.60 13.46 1.81
N ARG A 39 11.07 14.70 2.04
CA ARG A 39 10.20 15.88 2.19
C ARG A 39 9.31 16.14 0.98
N GLU A 40 9.74 15.78 -0.22
CA GLU A 40 8.94 15.96 -1.44
C GLU A 40 7.78 14.96 -1.49
N LEU A 41 8.02 13.70 -1.12
CA LEU A 41 6.95 12.71 -0.98
C LEU A 41 6.00 13.08 0.15
N ALA A 42 6.55 13.51 1.29
CA ALA A 42 5.73 13.97 2.42
C ALA A 42 4.80 15.12 2.02
N PHE A 43 5.27 16.03 1.17
CA PHE A 43 4.46 17.11 0.63
C PHE A 43 3.30 16.58 -0.24
N VAL A 44 3.58 15.67 -1.18
CA VAL A 44 2.55 15.03 -2.01
C VAL A 44 1.48 14.37 -1.12
N PHE A 45 1.88 13.53 -0.16
CA PHE A 45 0.93 12.86 0.73
C PHE A 45 0.13 13.83 1.63
N SER A 46 0.73 14.96 2.03
CA SER A 46 0.03 15.99 2.79
C SER A 46 -1.02 16.71 1.96
N THR A 47 -0.77 16.95 0.67
CA THR A 47 -1.75 17.58 -0.24
C THR A 47 -2.99 16.73 -0.49
N LEU A 48 -2.85 15.41 -0.51
CA LEU A 48 -3.96 14.45 -0.71
C LEU A 48 -4.90 14.33 0.50
N ARG A 49 -4.49 14.87 1.65
CA ARG A 49 -5.25 14.78 2.90
C ARG A 49 -5.65 16.14 3.44
N GLY A 50 -5.88 17.12 2.55
CA GLY A 50 -6.30 18.47 2.92
C GLY A 50 -7.48 18.50 3.90
N ASN A 51 -8.48 17.63 3.70
CA ASN A 51 -9.68 17.61 4.53
C ASN A 51 -9.57 16.72 5.79
N ASP A 52 -8.74 15.68 5.79
CA ASP A 52 -8.65 14.71 6.89
C ASP A 52 -7.46 14.95 7.84
N LEU A 53 -6.40 15.61 7.37
CA LEU A 53 -5.18 15.90 8.13
C LEU A 53 -4.95 17.40 8.34
N ILE A 54 -5.20 18.23 7.31
CA ILE A 54 -4.92 19.67 7.40
C ILE A 54 -6.10 20.43 8.03
N TRP A 55 -7.33 20.17 7.61
CA TRP A 55 -8.48 20.95 8.09
C TRP A 55 -8.84 20.74 9.57
N PRO A 56 -8.83 19.51 10.14
CA PRO A 56 -9.03 19.32 11.58
C PRO A 56 -7.90 19.96 12.40
N TYR A 57 -6.67 19.96 11.86
CA TYR A 57 -5.51 20.63 12.46
C TYR A 57 -5.67 22.16 12.43
N VAL A 58 -6.10 22.75 11.32
CA VAL A 58 -6.35 24.20 11.20
C VAL A 58 -7.53 24.65 12.08
N VAL A 59 -8.63 23.92 12.07
CA VAL A 59 -9.80 24.26 12.89
C VAL A 59 -9.51 24.06 14.38
N GLY A 60 -8.95 22.91 14.78
CA GLY A 60 -8.68 22.62 16.19
C GLY A 60 -7.52 23.43 16.79
N ASN A 61 -6.42 23.61 16.04
CA ASN A 61 -5.21 24.20 16.61
C ASN A 61 -5.10 25.70 16.36
N TYR A 62 -5.43 26.17 15.16
CA TYR A 62 -5.31 27.58 14.83
C TYR A 62 -6.54 28.40 15.27
N LEU A 63 -7.76 27.86 15.12
CA LEU A 63 -8.98 28.57 15.52
C LEU A 63 -9.39 28.31 16.98
N GLU A 64 -9.26 27.08 17.47
CA GLU A 64 -9.71 26.70 18.83
C GLU A 64 -8.58 26.65 19.88
N GLY A 65 -7.32 26.83 19.48
CA GLY A 65 -6.16 26.84 20.39
C GLY A 65 -5.89 25.51 21.11
N ARG A 66 -6.43 24.39 20.61
CA ARG A 66 -6.21 23.06 21.18
C ARG A 66 -4.86 22.52 20.70
N GLN A 67 -4.16 21.77 21.56
CA GLN A 67 -3.02 20.99 21.08
C GLN A 67 -3.53 19.74 20.35
N PRO A 68 -2.95 19.38 19.20
CA PRO A 68 -3.34 18.16 18.53
C PRO A 68 -2.93 16.97 19.40
N ASP A 69 -3.85 16.02 19.59
CA ASP A 69 -3.50 14.74 20.21
C ASP A 69 -2.36 14.08 19.43
N ALA A 70 -1.37 13.56 20.15
CA ALA A 70 -0.23 12.86 19.55
C ALA A 70 -0.71 11.52 18.96
N PHE A 71 -1.18 11.54 17.72
CA PHE A 71 -1.55 10.34 16.98
C PHE A 71 -0.29 9.64 16.45
N ASP A 72 -0.15 8.37 16.79
CA ASP A 72 0.87 7.44 16.27
C ASP A 72 1.02 7.51 14.75
N ILE A 73 -0.10 7.61 14.02
CA ILE A 73 -0.15 7.73 12.56
C ILE A 73 0.51 9.02 12.07
N LEU A 74 0.36 10.14 12.79
CA LEU A 74 0.99 11.41 12.39
C LEU A 74 2.50 11.35 12.57
N TYR A 75 2.96 10.71 13.65
CA TYR A 75 4.39 10.47 13.87
C TYR A 75 4.98 9.62 12.75
N TRP A 76 4.33 8.49 12.41
CA TRP A 76 4.75 7.64 11.29
C TRP A 76 4.75 8.39 9.96
N ASN A 77 3.73 9.21 9.68
CA ASN A 77 3.61 9.95 8.42
C ASN A 77 4.67 11.06 8.29
N ALA A 78 5.13 11.63 9.41
CA ALA A 78 6.18 12.64 9.42
C ALA A 78 7.59 12.05 9.26
N ASP A 79 7.77 10.75 9.51
CA ASP A 79 9.06 10.06 9.40
C ASP A 79 9.36 9.64 7.95
N SER A 80 9.69 10.64 7.13
CA SER A 80 9.87 10.47 5.69
C SER A 80 11.15 9.69 5.32
N THR A 81 11.14 9.04 4.16
CA THR A 81 12.29 8.32 3.60
C THR A 81 12.70 8.86 2.24
N ASN A 82 14.01 8.92 1.98
CA ASN A 82 14.56 9.26 0.68
C ASN A 82 14.42 8.07 -0.30
N LEU A 83 14.20 8.36 -1.59
CA LEU A 83 14.20 7.34 -2.65
C LEU A 83 15.37 7.55 -3.63
N PRO A 84 16.02 6.49 -4.12
CA PRO A 84 16.93 6.60 -5.25
C PRO A 84 16.22 7.19 -6.46
N GLY A 85 16.81 8.22 -7.06
CA GLY A 85 16.22 8.93 -8.20
C GLY A 85 15.82 8.03 -9.37
N PRO A 86 16.68 7.10 -9.84
CA PRO A 86 16.33 6.18 -10.91
C PRO A 86 15.14 5.28 -10.58
N MET A 87 15.03 4.83 -9.32
CA MET A 87 13.91 3.99 -8.88
C MET A 87 12.60 4.79 -8.87
N TYR A 88 12.61 6.01 -8.34
CA TYR A 88 11.45 6.89 -8.33
C TYR A 88 10.97 7.24 -9.74
N CYS A 89 11.89 7.68 -10.62
CA CYS A 89 11.57 8.01 -12.01
C CYS A 89 10.95 6.82 -12.73
N TRP A 90 11.55 5.63 -12.59
CA TRP A 90 11.00 4.41 -13.17
C TRP A 90 9.59 4.13 -12.65
N TYR A 91 9.40 4.23 -11.33
CA TYR A 91 8.12 3.97 -10.68
C TYR A 91 7.03 4.90 -11.23
N VAL A 92 7.24 6.21 -11.18
CA VAL A 92 6.22 7.17 -11.63
C VAL A 92 5.91 7.03 -13.12
N ARG A 93 6.92 6.91 -14.00
CA ARG A 93 6.70 6.75 -15.44
C ARG A 93 5.93 5.46 -15.74
N ASN A 94 6.40 4.32 -15.23
CA ASN A 94 5.88 3.02 -15.63
C ASN A 94 4.61 2.59 -14.87
N THR A 95 4.20 3.35 -13.85
CA THR A 95 2.96 3.08 -13.11
C THR A 95 1.95 4.20 -13.32
N TYR A 96 2.11 5.34 -12.64
CA TYR A 96 1.14 6.42 -12.67
C TYR A 96 0.93 7.06 -14.06
N LEU A 97 2.00 7.23 -14.85
CA LEU A 97 1.92 7.94 -16.13
C LEU A 97 1.52 7.00 -17.29
N GLU A 98 2.32 5.96 -17.54
CA GLU A 98 2.13 5.07 -18.70
C GLU A 98 1.44 3.76 -18.35
N ASN A 99 1.38 3.41 -17.05
CA ASN A 99 0.75 2.18 -16.55
C ASN A 99 1.22 0.92 -17.30
N ASN A 100 2.54 0.84 -17.54
CA ASN A 100 3.19 -0.24 -18.26
C ASN A 100 3.23 -1.54 -17.44
N LEU A 101 3.28 -1.47 -16.11
CA LEU A 101 3.43 -2.65 -15.23
C LEU A 101 2.33 -3.71 -15.44
N ARG A 102 1.10 -3.29 -15.76
CA ARG A 102 -0.03 -4.20 -16.00
C ARG A 102 0.02 -4.91 -17.36
N ILE A 103 0.87 -4.45 -18.28
CA ILE A 103 0.92 -4.92 -19.66
C ILE A 103 2.00 -6.02 -19.74
N PRO A 104 1.64 -7.27 -20.05
CA PRO A 104 2.60 -8.37 -20.15
C PRO A 104 3.79 -8.05 -21.05
N GLY A 105 4.98 -8.15 -20.47
CA GLY A 105 6.27 -7.97 -21.14
C GLY A 105 6.68 -6.53 -21.44
N GLN A 106 5.90 -5.54 -21.03
CA GLN A 106 6.16 -4.12 -21.32
C GLN A 106 7.30 -3.55 -20.46
N THR A 107 7.50 -4.05 -19.24
CA THR A 107 8.63 -3.66 -18.39
C THR A 107 9.62 -4.81 -18.25
N THR A 108 10.89 -4.47 -18.01
CA THR A 108 11.95 -5.44 -17.75
C THR A 108 12.60 -5.15 -16.40
N GLN A 109 12.59 -6.13 -15.51
CA GLN A 109 13.20 -6.06 -14.18
C GLN A 109 14.21 -7.19 -14.08
N CYS A 110 15.45 -6.89 -13.65
CA CYS A 110 16.52 -7.88 -13.50
C CYS A 110 16.78 -8.71 -14.78
N GLY A 111 16.62 -8.10 -15.96
CA GLY A 111 16.81 -8.77 -17.26
C GLY A 111 15.62 -9.64 -17.70
N ILE A 112 14.53 -9.68 -16.93
CA ILE A 112 13.34 -10.48 -17.21
C ILE A 112 12.16 -9.57 -17.54
N ARG A 113 11.48 -9.87 -18.64
CA ARG A 113 10.21 -9.23 -19.00
C ARG A 113 9.14 -9.60 -17.99
N VAL A 114 8.48 -8.60 -17.40
CA VAL A 114 7.48 -8.83 -16.35
C VAL A 114 6.13 -9.12 -16.95
N ASP A 115 5.51 -10.20 -16.51
CA ASP A 115 4.12 -10.56 -16.79
C ASP A 115 3.47 -10.96 -15.46
N LEU A 116 2.50 -10.17 -15.00
CA LEU A 116 1.81 -10.43 -13.72
C LEU A 116 0.99 -11.72 -13.77
N SER A 117 0.58 -12.18 -14.95
CA SER A 117 -0.15 -13.44 -15.10
C SER A 117 0.72 -14.66 -14.81
N ALA A 118 2.05 -14.51 -14.83
CA ALA A 118 2.97 -15.56 -14.42
C ALA A 118 2.96 -15.81 -12.89
N ILE A 119 2.28 -14.96 -12.11
CA ILE A 119 2.07 -15.19 -10.67
C ILE A 119 0.97 -16.24 -10.50
N ASP A 120 1.39 -17.51 -10.46
CA ASP A 120 0.56 -18.68 -10.17
C ASP A 120 0.71 -19.10 -8.70
N ALA A 121 0.22 -18.23 -7.80
CA ALA A 121 0.22 -18.48 -6.37
C ALA A 121 -1.07 -17.96 -5.73
N ALA A 122 -1.53 -18.65 -4.68
CA ALA A 122 -2.67 -18.20 -3.90
C ALA A 122 -2.42 -16.79 -3.37
N THR A 123 -3.32 -15.86 -3.70
CA THR A 123 -3.13 -14.42 -3.50
C THR A 123 -4.22 -13.85 -2.62
N TYR A 124 -3.83 -13.13 -1.57
CA TYR A 124 -4.77 -12.35 -0.76
C TYR A 124 -4.66 -10.86 -1.13
N VAL A 125 -5.76 -10.26 -1.56
CA VAL A 125 -5.85 -8.85 -1.94
C VAL A 125 -6.76 -8.13 -0.94
N LEU A 126 -6.19 -7.15 -0.23
CA LEU A 126 -6.93 -6.24 0.63
C LEU A 126 -6.98 -4.85 0.01
N ALA A 127 -8.15 -4.23 0.06
CA ALA A 127 -8.33 -2.79 -0.14
C ALA A 127 -9.18 -2.20 0.99
N SER A 128 -9.21 -0.87 1.11
CA SER A 128 -10.09 -0.16 2.05
C SER A 128 -11.11 0.68 1.28
N ARG A 129 -12.38 0.63 1.69
CA ARG A 129 -13.54 1.17 0.95
C ARG A 129 -13.48 2.69 0.74
N GLU A 130 -12.96 3.43 1.71
CA GLU A 130 -12.85 4.89 1.69
C GLU A 130 -11.41 5.35 1.42
N ASP A 131 -10.60 4.51 0.80
CA ASP A 131 -9.21 4.83 0.46
C ASP A 131 -9.13 5.69 -0.81
N HIS A 132 -8.69 6.94 -0.65
CA HIS A 132 -8.45 7.87 -1.75
C HIS A 132 -7.03 7.79 -2.33
N ILE A 133 -6.09 7.17 -1.61
CA ILE A 133 -4.69 6.97 -2.04
C ILE A 133 -4.61 5.77 -2.97
N VAL A 134 -5.27 4.68 -2.61
CA VAL A 134 -5.41 3.47 -3.41
C VAL A 134 -6.90 3.13 -3.53
N PRO A 135 -7.59 3.70 -4.53
CA PRO A 135 -9.00 3.38 -4.76
C PRO A 135 -9.22 1.87 -4.84
N TRP A 136 -10.20 1.37 -4.10
CA TRP A 136 -10.35 -0.08 -3.93
C TRP A 136 -10.67 -0.81 -5.23
N GLN A 137 -11.30 -0.14 -6.20
CA GLN A 137 -11.56 -0.67 -7.54
C GLN A 137 -10.23 -0.93 -8.28
N THR A 138 -9.24 -0.05 -8.08
CA THR A 138 -7.91 -0.18 -8.66
C THR A 138 -7.14 -1.33 -8.03
N ALA A 139 -7.22 -1.49 -6.70
CA ALA A 139 -6.68 -2.67 -6.02
C ALA A 139 -7.38 -3.97 -6.46
N TYR A 140 -8.72 -3.94 -6.65
CA TYR A 140 -9.52 -5.07 -7.11
C TYR A 140 -9.09 -5.57 -8.50
N ARG A 141 -8.55 -4.69 -9.36
CA ARG A 141 -8.02 -5.10 -10.68
C ARG A 141 -6.91 -6.14 -10.60
N THR A 142 -6.23 -6.25 -9.46
CA THR A 142 -5.27 -7.31 -9.19
C THR A 142 -5.85 -8.70 -9.44
N THR A 143 -7.13 -8.95 -9.13
CA THR A 143 -7.75 -10.28 -9.33
C THR A 143 -7.90 -10.66 -10.81
N GLN A 144 -7.66 -9.73 -11.73
CA GLN A 144 -7.66 -9.97 -13.18
C GLN A 144 -6.24 -9.95 -13.79
N LEU A 145 -5.21 -9.66 -12.98
CA LEU A 145 -3.82 -9.55 -13.44
C LEU A 145 -2.96 -10.75 -13.06
N VAL A 146 -3.30 -11.45 -11.97
CA VAL A 146 -2.60 -12.66 -11.52
C VAL A 146 -3.42 -13.90 -11.86
N SER A 147 -2.75 -15.03 -12.08
CA SER A 147 -3.42 -16.28 -12.48
C SER A 147 -3.81 -17.17 -11.30
N GLY A 148 -3.10 -17.07 -10.18
CA GLY A 148 -3.39 -17.89 -9.00
C GLY A 148 -4.71 -17.53 -8.30
N ASP A 149 -5.22 -18.50 -7.53
CA ASP A 149 -6.46 -18.34 -6.74
C ASP A 149 -6.40 -17.07 -5.87
N THR A 150 -7.25 -16.11 -6.20
CA THR A 150 -7.23 -14.81 -5.53
C THR A 150 -8.40 -14.67 -4.57
N ARG A 151 -8.13 -14.28 -3.32
CA ARG A 151 -9.14 -13.85 -2.34
C ARG A 151 -9.11 -12.33 -2.23
N PHE A 152 -10.19 -11.66 -2.60
CA PHE A 152 -10.37 -10.23 -2.38
C PHE A 152 -11.16 -9.95 -1.10
N VAL A 153 -10.71 -8.99 -0.31
CA VAL A 153 -11.36 -8.51 0.91
C VAL A 153 -11.35 -6.98 0.92
N LEU A 154 -12.47 -6.39 1.32
CA LEU A 154 -12.62 -4.93 1.40
C LEU A 154 -12.82 -4.52 2.85
N ALA A 155 -11.86 -3.82 3.45
CA ALA A 155 -12.01 -3.25 4.78
C ALA A 155 -12.87 -1.97 4.75
N ALA A 156 -13.63 -1.71 5.81
CA ALA A 156 -14.23 -0.39 6.01
C ALA A 156 -13.18 0.68 6.35
N SER A 157 -13.54 1.96 6.22
CA SER A 157 -12.68 3.13 6.44
C SER A 157 -11.62 3.38 5.36
N GLY A 158 -10.75 4.37 5.60
CA GLY A 158 -9.73 4.84 4.67
C GLY A 158 -8.38 4.14 4.82
N HIS A 159 -7.39 4.59 4.05
CA HIS A 159 -6.09 3.95 3.83
C HIS A 159 -5.45 3.28 5.06
N ILE A 160 -5.21 4.05 6.14
CA ILE A 160 -4.54 3.54 7.33
C ILE A 160 -5.54 2.93 8.30
N ALA A 161 -6.67 3.60 8.53
CA ALA A 161 -7.67 3.19 9.53
C ALA A 161 -8.42 1.89 9.16
N GLY A 162 -8.49 1.54 7.87
CA GLY A 162 -9.03 0.28 7.39
C GLY A 162 -8.02 -0.86 7.47
N VAL A 163 -6.77 -0.62 7.09
CA VAL A 163 -5.69 -1.64 7.13
C VAL A 163 -5.27 -1.94 8.56
N ILE A 164 -5.03 -0.90 9.36
CA ILE A 164 -4.62 -1.01 10.77
C ILE A 164 -5.85 -1.04 11.66
N ASN A 165 -6.55 -2.18 11.64
CA ASN A 165 -7.73 -2.43 12.48
C ASN A 165 -7.48 -3.65 13.40
N PRO A 166 -6.98 -3.46 14.63
CA PRO A 166 -6.64 -4.58 15.50
C PRO A 166 -7.83 -5.47 15.86
N ALA A 167 -7.68 -6.78 15.68
CA ALA A 167 -8.72 -7.77 15.97
C ALA A 167 -9.24 -7.69 17.43
N ALA A 168 -8.36 -7.42 18.40
CA ALA A 168 -8.72 -7.28 19.81
C ALA A 168 -9.71 -6.12 20.09
N ARG A 169 -9.71 -5.07 19.25
CA ARG A 169 -10.65 -3.94 19.40
C ARG A 169 -11.99 -4.19 18.70
N ASN A 170 -12.03 -5.16 17.78
CA ASN A 170 -13.21 -5.60 17.03
C ASN A 170 -14.11 -4.47 16.51
N LYS A 171 -13.49 -3.38 16.02
CA LYS A 171 -14.20 -2.23 15.47
C LYS A 171 -14.47 -2.43 13.97
N ARG A 172 -15.46 -1.69 13.46
CA ARG A 172 -15.83 -1.66 12.03
C ARG A 172 -16.27 -3.02 11.51
N ASN A 173 -16.11 -3.22 10.21
CA ASN A 173 -16.50 -4.40 9.46
C ASN A 173 -15.60 -4.50 8.22
N TYR A 174 -15.75 -5.60 7.49
CA TYR A 174 -15.18 -5.81 6.16
C TYR A 174 -16.18 -6.55 5.27
N TRP A 175 -15.93 -6.58 3.96
CA TRP A 175 -16.70 -7.37 3.01
C TRP A 175 -15.84 -8.50 2.45
N SER A 176 -16.45 -9.66 2.22
CA SER A 176 -15.80 -10.86 1.69
C SER A 176 -16.78 -11.69 0.87
N GLU A 177 -16.27 -12.67 0.12
CA GLU A 177 -17.10 -13.64 -0.63
C GLU A 177 -18.02 -13.00 -1.70
N GLY A 178 -17.65 -11.83 -2.22
CA GLY A 178 -18.30 -11.28 -3.40
C GLY A 178 -18.01 -12.11 -4.65
N GLU A 179 -18.97 -12.13 -5.59
CA GLU A 179 -18.86 -12.77 -6.89
C GLU A 179 -17.71 -12.11 -7.68
N GLN A 180 -16.65 -12.86 -7.94
CA GLN A 180 -15.52 -12.33 -8.70
C GLN A 180 -15.84 -12.26 -10.20
N GLY A 181 -15.41 -11.17 -10.80
CA GLY A 181 -15.56 -10.87 -12.20
C GLY A 181 -14.93 -9.53 -12.54
N LYS A 182 -15.17 -9.03 -13.76
CA LYS A 182 -14.53 -7.80 -14.26
C LYS A 182 -15.00 -6.50 -13.58
N ARG A 183 -16.15 -6.52 -12.91
CA ARG A 183 -16.77 -5.33 -12.31
C ARG A 183 -16.61 -5.36 -10.80
N ALA A 184 -15.83 -4.42 -10.26
CA ALA A 184 -15.60 -4.29 -8.83
C ALA A 184 -16.91 -4.03 -8.07
N GLU A 185 -17.81 -3.24 -8.65
CA GLU A 185 -19.11 -2.89 -8.05
C GLU A 185 -19.98 -4.14 -7.87
N ARG A 186 -19.98 -5.05 -8.84
CA ARG A 186 -20.71 -6.32 -8.77
C ARG A 186 -20.18 -7.20 -7.63
N TRP A 187 -18.87 -7.21 -7.44
CA TRP A 187 -18.26 -7.91 -6.32
C TRP A 187 -18.80 -7.34 -4.99
N LEU A 188 -18.85 -6.01 -4.84
CA LEU A 188 -19.37 -5.39 -3.62
C LEU A 188 -20.87 -5.63 -3.39
N GLU A 189 -21.69 -5.56 -4.45
CA GLU A 189 -23.14 -5.81 -4.40
C GLU A 189 -23.48 -7.22 -3.90
N THR A 190 -22.61 -8.19 -4.18
CA THR A 190 -22.79 -9.60 -3.82
C THR A 190 -21.99 -10.03 -2.60
N ALA A 191 -21.09 -9.18 -2.11
CA ALA A 191 -20.23 -9.49 -0.98
C ALA A 191 -21.01 -9.51 0.33
N ARG A 192 -20.61 -10.41 1.22
CA ARG A 192 -21.11 -10.47 2.58
C ARG A 192 -20.35 -9.49 3.46
N GLU A 193 -21.09 -8.62 4.14
CA GLU A 193 -20.56 -7.81 5.23
C GLU A 193 -20.31 -8.65 6.48
N VAL A 194 -19.12 -8.54 7.05
CA VAL A 194 -18.67 -9.29 8.22
C VAL A 194 -18.22 -8.29 9.30
N PRO A 195 -18.80 -8.34 10.51
CA PRO A 195 -18.42 -7.43 11.58
C PRO A 195 -16.99 -7.72 12.07
N GLY A 196 -16.30 -6.67 12.52
CA GLY A 196 -14.98 -6.76 13.11
C GLY A 196 -13.82 -6.53 12.14
N SER A 197 -12.64 -7.02 12.53
CA SER A 197 -11.40 -6.85 11.77
C SER A 197 -11.19 -7.92 10.71
N TRP A 198 -10.78 -7.49 9.52
CA TRP A 198 -10.32 -8.37 8.45
C TRP A 198 -9.06 -9.18 8.81
N TRP A 199 -8.30 -8.81 9.86
CA TRP A 199 -7.12 -9.57 10.28
C TRP A 199 -7.47 -11.01 10.65
N SER A 200 -8.66 -11.25 11.20
CA SER A 200 -9.14 -12.60 11.53
C SER A 200 -9.34 -13.44 10.28
N ASP A 201 -9.85 -12.83 9.20
CA ASP A 201 -10.02 -13.43 7.88
C ASP A 201 -8.68 -13.81 7.27
N TRP A 202 -7.77 -12.83 7.21
CA TRP A 202 -6.42 -13.03 6.67
C TRP A 202 -5.63 -14.07 7.46
N SER A 203 -5.72 -14.06 8.79
CA SER A 203 -5.08 -15.07 9.64
C SER A 203 -5.64 -16.47 9.39
N ALA A 204 -6.96 -16.61 9.21
CA ALA A 204 -7.57 -17.89 8.85
C ALA A 204 -7.12 -18.38 7.46
N TRP A 205 -7.08 -17.49 6.47
CA TRP A 205 -6.58 -17.80 5.13
C TRP A 205 -5.10 -18.17 5.14
N LEU A 206 -4.24 -17.45 5.88
CA LEU A 206 -2.82 -17.80 6.01
C LEU A 206 -2.62 -19.18 6.64
N ARG A 207 -3.42 -19.54 7.65
CA ARG A 207 -3.33 -20.86 8.29
C ARG A 207 -3.54 -22.01 7.32
N SER A 208 -4.43 -21.88 6.32
CA SER A 208 -4.61 -22.93 5.32
C SER A 208 -3.42 -23.09 4.37
N HIS A 209 -2.49 -22.13 4.35
CA HIS A 209 -1.28 -22.13 3.50
C HIS A 209 0.02 -22.29 4.31
N ALA A 210 -0.05 -22.33 5.65
CA ALA A 210 1.13 -22.32 6.53
C ALA A 210 1.76 -23.71 6.79
N GLY A 211 1.20 -24.78 6.22
CA GLY A 211 1.63 -26.15 6.46
C GLY A 211 1.27 -26.65 7.86
N THR A 212 1.93 -27.72 8.30
CA THR A 212 1.67 -28.32 9.63
C THR A 212 2.35 -27.52 10.73
N PRO A 213 1.68 -27.26 11.87
CA PRO A 213 2.31 -26.62 13.02
C PRO A 213 3.55 -27.37 13.51
N VAL A 214 4.62 -26.62 13.78
CA VAL A 214 5.87 -27.14 14.35
C VAL A 214 6.16 -26.46 15.69
N ARG A 215 7.02 -27.07 16.50
CA ARG A 215 7.49 -26.44 17.74
C ARG A 215 8.21 -25.13 17.41
N ALA A 216 7.87 -24.07 18.16
CA ALA A 216 8.55 -22.79 18.04
C ALA A 216 10.06 -22.95 18.25
N ARG A 217 10.85 -22.27 17.42
CA ARG A 217 12.31 -22.22 17.57
C ARG A 217 12.66 -21.43 18.83
N THR A 218 13.68 -21.89 19.55
CA THR A 218 14.12 -21.29 20.83
C THR A 218 15.29 -20.32 20.66
N ARG A 219 15.86 -20.20 19.46
CA ARG A 219 16.93 -19.26 19.10
C ARG A 219 16.53 -18.52 17.83
N LEU A 220 16.85 -17.23 17.74
CA LEU A 220 16.64 -16.47 16.51
C LEU A 220 17.82 -16.72 15.55
N GLY A 221 17.58 -16.56 14.26
CA GLY A 221 18.60 -16.77 13.23
C GLY A 221 19.02 -18.24 13.06
N SER A 222 20.24 -18.43 12.56
CA SER A 222 20.90 -19.73 12.33
C SER A 222 22.42 -19.55 12.27
N THR A 223 23.19 -20.63 12.15
CA THR A 223 24.66 -20.52 11.98
C THR A 223 25.07 -19.69 10.76
N ALA A 224 24.32 -19.79 9.65
CA ALA A 224 24.57 -19.01 8.45
C ALA A 224 24.08 -17.55 8.56
N PHE A 225 23.14 -17.30 9.46
CA PHE A 225 22.49 -15.99 9.67
C PHE A 225 22.38 -15.71 11.17
N PRO A 226 23.49 -15.36 11.83
CA PRO A 226 23.47 -15.04 13.26
C PRO A 226 22.67 -13.77 13.53
N GLU A 227 22.19 -13.62 14.77
CA GLU A 227 21.58 -12.38 15.23
C GLU A 227 22.59 -11.22 15.11
N ILE A 228 22.16 -10.10 14.53
CA ILE A 228 23.03 -8.93 14.28
C ILE A 228 22.81 -7.86 15.35
N GLU A 229 21.55 -7.47 15.58
CA GLU A 229 21.15 -6.48 16.57
C GLU A 229 19.69 -6.74 16.98
N PRO A 230 19.25 -6.29 18.18
CA PRO A 230 17.85 -6.36 18.56
C PRO A 230 16.94 -5.53 17.63
N ALA A 231 15.72 -6.01 17.40
CA ALA A 231 14.67 -5.21 16.76
C ALA A 231 14.40 -3.91 17.57
N PRO A 232 14.05 -2.78 16.92
CA PRO A 232 13.69 -2.65 15.50
C PRO A 232 14.88 -2.41 14.54
N GLY A 233 16.11 -2.47 15.07
CA GLY A 233 17.33 -2.27 14.29
C GLY A 233 17.62 -0.81 13.97
N ARG A 234 18.80 -0.55 13.42
CA ARG A 234 19.33 0.81 13.21
C ARG A 234 18.77 1.51 11.98
N TYR A 235 18.38 0.79 10.94
CA TYR A 235 17.93 1.43 9.68
C TYR A 235 16.63 2.22 9.83
N VAL A 236 15.68 1.75 10.64
CA VAL A 236 14.44 2.48 10.90
C VAL A 236 14.66 3.76 11.75
N THR A 237 15.83 3.90 12.38
CA THR A 237 16.18 5.09 13.18
C THR A 237 16.90 6.17 12.37
N VAL A 238 17.22 5.89 11.11
CA VAL A 238 17.88 6.85 10.22
C VAL A 238 16.87 7.90 9.77
N ARG A 239 17.21 9.17 9.97
CA ARG A 239 16.40 10.29 9.51
C ARG A 239 16.76 10.66 8.07
N ALA A 240 15.75 10.99 7.27
CA ALA A 240 15.98 11.62 5.97
C ALA A 240 16.70 12.97 6.17
N ALA A 241 17.76 13.20 5.38
CA ALA A 241 18.50 14.46 5.31
C ALA A 241 17.81 15.48 4.40
#